data_AF-A0A535QWZ0-F1
#
_entry.id   AF-A0A535QWZ0-F1
#
_cell.length_a   1.000
_cell.length_b   1.000
_cell.length_c   1.000
_cell.angle_alpha   90.00
_cell.angle_beta   90.00
_cell.angle_gamma   90.00
#
_symmetry.space_group_name_H-M   'P 1'
#
loop_
_entity.id
_entity.type
_entity.pdbx_description
1 polymer ?
#
loop_
_entity_poly.entity_id
_entity_poly.type
_entity_poly.pdbx_seq_one_letter_code
_entity_poly.pdbx_strand_id
1 'polypeptide(L)'
;MTSPGRLRISRREGFNAAHQLRDPTLGEDENHRLYGKCVNLHGHNYVLEVVVSGAIDQATGYVMDLKRLSDLMRAEIIQHVDHRNLNTDVDWLSGRIPTAETLALAFWARLQPHLPKGSLRRVRVHETDKNWAECSDDD
;
A
#
# COMPACT_ATOMS: atom_id res chain seq x y z
N MET A 1 9.60 -29.25 22.78
CA MET A 1 10.04 -28.11 21.94
C MET A 1 8.93 -27.09 21.99
N THR A 2 9.18 -25.91 22.55
CA THR A 2 8.22 -24.80 22.58
C THR A 2 7.81 -24.47 21.15
N SER A 3 6.50 -24.40 20.89
CA SER A 3 5.98 -24.08 19.57
C SER A 3 6.67 -22.81 19.06
N PRO A 4 7.30 -22.80 17.87
CA PRO A 4 7.93 -21.60 17.36
C PRO A 4 6.86 -20.51 17.29
N GLY A 5 7.12 -19.37 17.95
CA GLY A 5 6.20 -18.24 17.98
C GLY A 5 5.87 -17.77 16.55
N ARG A 6 4.75 -17.06 16.40
CA ARG A 6 4.38 -16.46 15.11
C ARG A 6 5.52 -15.55 14.64
N LEU A 7 6.01 -15.77 13.42
CA LEU A 7 7.01 -14.91 12.78
C LEU A 7 6.35 -13.94 11.81
N ARG A 8 7.01 -12.82 11.57
CA ARG A 8 6.64 -11.83 10.56
C ARG A 8 7.63 -11.90 9.41
N ILE A 9 7.12 -11.91 8.19
CA ILE A 9 7.92 -11.76 6.96
C ILE A 9 7.40 -10.55 6.20
N SER A 10 8.27 -9.91 5.41
CA SER A 10 7.88 -8.77 4.58
C SER A 10 8.29 -8.98 3.13
N ARG A 11 7.52 -8.35 2.23
CA ARG A 11 7.83 -8.23 0.81
C ARG A 11 7.70 -6.77 0.40
N ARG A 12 8.66 -6.32 -0.42
CA ARG A 12 8.65 -4.98 -1.03
C ARG A 12 8.49 -5.08 -2.53
N GLU A 13 7.68 -4.20 -3.09
CA GLU A 13 7.52 -3.98 -4.54
C GLU A 13 7.53 -2.48 -4.82
N GLY A 14 8.00 -2.09 -6.01
CA GLY A 14 8.00 -0.70 -6.47
C GLY A 14 6.94 -0.45 -7.54
N PHE A 15 6.43 0.78 -7.59
CA PHE A 15 5.61 1.25 -8.70
C PHE A 15 5.80 2.76 -8.90
N ASN A 16 5.68 3.24 -10.14
CA ASN A 16 5.79 4.66 -10.45
C ASN A 16 4.41 5.21 -10.79
N ALA A 17 3.96 6.27 -10.13
CA ALA A 17 2.64 6.83 -10.40
C ALA A 17 2.62 8.34 -10.27
N ALA A 18 1.74 8.98 -11.04
CA ALA A 18 1.46 10.40 -10.95
C ALA A 18 0.18 10.65 -10.15
N HIS A 19 0.10 11.79 -9.45
CA HIS A 19 -1.09 12.22 -8.73
C HIS A 19 -1.14 13.74 -8.49
N GLN A 20 -2.30 14.19 -8.02
CA GLN A 20 -2.57 15.51 -7.46
C GLN A 20 -3.34 15.34 -6.15
N LEU A 21 -2.99 16.14 -5.15
CA LEU A 21 -3.77 16.27 -3.93
C LEU A 21 -4.69 17.48 -4.08
N ARG A 22 -5.97 17.20 -4.36
CA ARG A 22 -6.99 18.23 -4.56
C ARG A 22 -8.35 17.72 -4.10
N ASP A 23 -9.02 18.50 -3.27
CA ASP A 23 -10.42 18.31 -2.94
C ASP A 23 -11.27 19.12 -3.94
N PRO A 24 -12.11 18.46 -4.77
CA PRO A 24 -12.93 19.14 -5.75
C PRO A 24 -14.04 20.00 -5.13
N THR A 25 -14.34 19.84 -3.84
CA THR A 25 -15.33 20.64 -3.11
C THR A 25 -14.76 21.95 -2.56
N LEU A 26 -13.43 22.12 -2.58
CA LEU A 26 -12.74 23.31 -2.09
C LEU A 26 -12.32 24.25 -3.22
N GLY A 27 -12.24 25.55 -2.90
CA GLY A 27 -11.68 26.57 -3.79
C GLY A 27 -10.18 26.37 -4.03
N GLU A 28 -9.62 27.11 -4.99
CA GLU A 28 -8.21 27.03 -5.35
C GLU A 28 -7.29 27.45 -4.20
N ASP A 29 -7.55 28.61 -3.57
CA ASP A 29 -6.76 29.12 -2.45
C ASP A 29 -6.72 28.16 -1.26
N GLU A 30 -7.86 27.51 -0.94
CA GLU A 30 -7.93 26.56 0.17
C GLU A 30 -7.21 25.25 -0.17
N ASN A 31 -7.34 24.75 -1.40
CA ASN A 31 -6.54 23.61 -1.86
C ASN A 31 -5.04 23.90 -1.78
N HIS A 32 -4.59 25.08 -2.23
CA HIS A 32 -3.20 25.50 -2.14
C HIS A 32 -2.75 25.64 -0.68
N ARG A 33 -3.61 26.12 0.22
CA ARG A 33 -3.32 26.23 1.65
C ARG A 33 -3.17 24.85 2.30
N LEU A 34 -4.02 23.89 1.96
CA LEU A 34 -4.02 22.54 2.56
C LEU A 34 -2.91 21.64 1.99
N TYR A 35 -2.79 21.58 0.65
CA TYR A 35 -1.93 20.63 -0.03
C TYR A 35 -0.65 21.26 -0.60
N GLY A 36 -0.51 22.58 -0.55
CA GLY A 36 0.70 23.28 -0.97
C GLY A 36 1.06 22.98 -2.42
N LYS A 37 2.31 22.56 -2.66
CA LYS A 37 2.79 22.22 -4.01
C LYS A 37 2.17 20.94 -4.56
N CYS A 38 1.60 20.07 -3.71
CA CYS A 38 1.05 18.78 -4.10
C CYS A 38 -0.27 18.88 -4.87
N VAL A 39 -0.88 20.08 -4.94
CA VAL A 39 -2.00 20.36 -5.85
C VAL A 39 -1.61 20.25 -7.32
N ASN A 40 -0.33 20.45 -7.65
CA ASN A 40 0.19 20.32 -9.00
C ASN A 40 0.36 18.85 -9.37
N LEU A 41 0.22 18.54 -10.66
CA LEU A 41 0.50 17.19 -11.14
C LEU A 41 1.98 16.88 -10.92
N HIS A 42 2.24 15.83 -10.17
CA HIS A 42 3.57 15.33 -9.90
C HIS A 42 3.49 13.81 -9.78
N GLY A 43 4.61 13.15 -9.50
CA GLY A 43 4.63 11.72 -9.31
C GLY A 43 5.80 11.27 -8.46
N HIS A 44 5.74 10.00 -8.06
CA HIS A 44 6.72 9.39 -7.19
C HIS A 44 7.06 7.98 -7.63
N ASN A 45 8.25 7.55 -7.24
CA ASN A 45 8.68 6.16 -7.32
C ASN A 45 8.34 5.52 -5.97
N TYR A 46 7.10 5.06 -5.84
CA TYR A 46 6.59 4.51 -4.59
C TYR A 46 7.22 3.14 -4.28
N VAL A 47 7.36 2.85 -2.98
CA VAL A 47 7.66 1.50 -2.50
C VAL A 47 6.53 1.03 -1.60
N LEU A 48 5.92 -0.10 -1.96
CA LEU A 48 4.93 -0.81 -1.16
C LEU A 48 5.63 -1.91 -0.36
N GLU A 49 5.56 -1.85 0.97
CA GLU A 49 5.97 -2.92 1.87
C GLU A 49 4.75 -3.57 2.52
N VAL A 50 4.63 -4.90 2.38
CA VAL A 50 3.57 -5.70 3.00
C VAL A 50 4.20 -6.67 3.99
N VAL A 51 3.68 -6.69 5.22
CA VAL A 51 4.10 -7.63 6.26
C VAL A 51 2.95 -8.60 6.55
N VAL A 52 3.27 -9.89 6.52
CA VAL A 52 2.37 -10.96 6.96
C VAL A 52 2.98 -11.73 8.12
N SER A 53 2.13 -12.35 8.93
CA SER A 53 2.55 -13.20 10.04
C SER A 53 1.86 -14.56 10.05
N GLY A 54 2.56 -15.55 10.60
CA GLY A 54 2.05 -16.91 10.73
C GLY A 54 3.05 -17.81 11.44
N ALA A 55 2.65 -19.06 11.65
CA ALA A 55 3.57 -20.11 12.10
C ALA A 55 4.46 -20.56 10.93
N ILE A 56 5.64 -21.09 11.25
CA ILE A 56 6.45 -21.78 10.25
C ILE A 56 5.79 -23.13 9.93
N ASP A 57 5.44 -23.31 8.66
CA ASP A 57 5.07 -24.61 8.13
C ASP A 57 6.26 -25.58 8.24
N GLN A 58 6.05 -26.74 8.88
CA GLN A 58 7.13 -27.67 9.23
C GLN A 58 7.70 -28.42 8.02
N ALA A 59 6.94 -28.53 6.92
CA ALA A 59 7.38 -29.22 5.72
C ALA A 59 8.24 -28.31 4.83
N THR A 60 7.90 -27.03 4.78
CA THR A 60 8.51 -26.04 3.87
C THR A 60 9.49 -25.09 4.56
N GLY A 61 9.36 -24.88 5.87
CA GLY A 61 10.14 -23.89 6.61
C GLY A 61 9.68 -22.43 6.42
N TYR A 62 8.57 -22.19 5.73
CA TYR A 62 8.07 -20.84 5.43
C TYR A 62 6.88 -20.44 6.30
N VAL A 63 6.76 -19.14 6.56
CA VAL A 63 5.48 -18.54 7.03
C VAL A 63 4.50 -18.43 5.86
N MET A 64 5.01 -17.94 4.72
CA MET A 64 4.33 -17.88 3.44
C MET A 64 5.43 -17.81 2.36
N ASP A 65 5.19 -18.42 1.20
CA ASP A 65 6.07 -18.23 0.04
C ASP A 65 6.08 -16.75 -0.38
N LEU A 66 7.26 -16.12 -0.33
CA LEU A 66 7.44 -14.72 -0.72
C LEU A 66 7.13 -14.47 -2.20
N LYS A 67 7.29 -15.47 -3.07
CA LYS A 67 6.87 -15.36 -4.47
C LYS A 67 5.35 -15.25 -4.56
N ARG A 68 4.61 -16.07 -3.79
CA ARG A 68 3.14 -15.98 -3.73
C ARG A 68 2.67 -14.62 -3.22
N LEU A 69 3.35 -14.06 -2.21
CA LEU A 69 3.05 -12.71 -1.71
C LEU A 69 3.34 -11.64 -2.77
N SER A 70 4.47 -11.75 -3.49
CA SER A 70 4.82 -10.86 -4.61
C SER A 70 3.80 -10.92 -5.75
N ASP A 71 3.41 -12.13 -6.18
CA ASP A 71 2.41 -12.33 -7.23
C ASP A 71 1.06 -11.73 -6.83
N LEU A 72 0.66 -11.89 -5.56
CA LEU A 72 -0.56 -11.29 -5.01
C LEU A 72 -0.49 -9.76 -5.00
N MET A 73 0.60 -9.18 -4.48
CA MET A 73 0.79 -7.71 -4.49
C MET A 73 0.73 -7.16 -5.92
N ARG A 74 1.32 -7.88 -6.88
CA ARG A 74 1.31 -7.48 -8.28
C ARG A 74 -0.10 -7.51 -8.87
N ALA A 75 -0.84 -8.60 -8.67
CA ALA A 75 -2.18 -8.78 -9.19
C ALA A 75 -3.17 -7.79 -8.55
N GLU A 76 -3.12 -7.61 -7.23
CA GLU A 76 -4.13 -6.80 -6.55
C GLU A 76 -3.82 -5.32 -6.53
N ILE A 77 -2.55 -4.92 -6.69
CA ILE A 77 -2.14 -3.51 -6.57
C ILE A 77 -1.29 -3.08 -7.77
N ILE A 78 -0.08 -3.63 -7.92
CA ILE A 78 0.95 -3.02 -8.79
C ILE A 78 0.47 -2.86 -10.23
N GLN A 79 -0.19 -3.87 -10.81
CA GLN A 79 -0.69 -3.79 -12.19
C GLN A 79 -1.73 -2.68 -12.43
N HIS A 80 -2.41 -2.24 -11.37
CA HIS A 80 -3.42 -1.20 -11.44
C HIS A 80 -2.83 0.21 -11.26
N VAL A 81 -1.69 0.34 -10.55
CA VAL A 81 -1.14 1.66 -10.17
C VAL A 81 0.17 2.02 -10.88
N ASP A 82 0.91 1.02 -11.39
CA ASP A 82 2.20 1.26 -12.02
C ASP A 82 2.05 1.94 -13.39
N HIS A 83 2.83 3.00 -13.60
CA HIS A 83 2.78 3.91 -14.74
C HIS A 83 1.39 4.51 -15.00
N ARG A 84 0.65 4.82 -13.93
CA ARG A 84 -0.70 5.39 -13.99
C ARG A 84 -0.82 6.74 -13.28
N ASN A 85 -1.88 7.47 -13.62
CA ASN A 85 -2.37 8.59 -12.83
C ASN A 85 -3.38 8.10 -11.78
N LEU A 86 -3.04 8.19 -10.49
CA LEU A 86 -3.84 7.66 -9.39
C LEU A 86 -5.21 8.33 -9.25
N ASN A 87 -5.38 9.56 -9.74
CA ASN A 87 -6.65 10.28 -9.67
C ASN A 87 -7.65 9.83 -10.75
N THR A 88 -7.17 9.24 -11.86
CA THR A 88 -7.99 9.09 -13.08
C THR A 88 -7.96 7.70 -13.70
N ASP A 89 -6.86 6.97 -13.57
CA ASP A 89 -6.67 5.66 -14.23
C ASP A 89 -6.97 4.47 -13.31
N VAL A 90 -7.23 4.72 -12.02
CA VAL A 90 -7.38 3.68 -11.00
C VAL A 90 -8.79 3.74 -10.41
N ASP A 91 -9.72 2.98 -10.98
CA ASP A 91 -11.16 3.05 -10.66
C ASP A 91 -11.47 2.96 -9.16
N TRP A 92 -10.77 2.09 -8.42
CA TRP A 92 -11.00 1.90 -6.99
C TRP A 92 -10.38 3.00 -6.09
N LEU A 93 -9.64 3.94 -6.67
CA LEU A 93 -9.23 5.20 -6.05
C LEU A 93 -10.12 6.38 -6.45
N SER A 94 -11.07 6.19 -7.36
CA SER A 94 -11.95 7.27 -7.84
C SER A 94 -12.69 7.94 -6.67
N GLY A 95 -12.72 9.28 -6.70
CA GLY A 95 -13.32 10.11 -5.65
C GLY A 95 -12.50 10.20 -4.35
N ARG A 96 -11.31 9.61 -4.29
CA ARG A 96 -10.39 9.72 -3.15
C ARG A 96 -9.23 10.66 -3.48
N ILE A 97 -8.73 11.34 -2.46
CA ILE A 97 -7.50 12.13 -2.56
C ILE A 97 -6.32 11.19 -2.33
N PRO A 98 -5.43 10.95 -3.31
CA PRO A 98 -4.44 9.87 -3.26
C PRO A 98 -3.21 10.23 -2.42
N THR A 99 -3.42 10.55 -1.14
CA THR A 99 -2.34 10.70 -0.15
C THR A 99 -1.74 9.34 0.19
N ALA A 100 -0.51 9.30 0.73
CA ALA A 100 0.13 8.05 1.15
C ALA A 100 -0.73 7.25 2.16
N GLU A 101 -1.43 7.92 3.08
CA GLU A 101 -2.33 7.32 4.05
C GLU A 101 -3.54 6.66 3.37
N THR A 102 -4.14 7.37 2.40
CA THR A 102 -5.28 6.84 1.63
C THR A 102 -4.86 5.62 0.81
N LEU A 103 -3.66 5.65 0.22
CA LEU A 103 -3.10 4.50 -0.50
C LEU A 103 -2.86 3.32 0.44
N ALA A 104 -2.27 3.54 1.63
CA ALA A 104 -2.03 2.46 2.59
C ALA A 104 -3.34 1.75 3.01
N LEU A 105 -4.41 2.52 3.28
CA LEU A 105 -5.73 1.98 3.59
C LEU A 105 -6.36 1.23 2.41
N ALA A 106 -6.28 1.80 1.20
CA ALA A 106 -6.82 1.17 -0.01
C ALA A 106 -6.10 -0.15 -0.32
N PHE A 107 -4.78 -0.16 -0.24
CA PHE A 107 -3.95 -1.35 -0.48
C PHE A 107 -4.20 -2.43 0.58
N TRP A 108 -4.35 -2.04 1.85
CA TRP A 108 -4.77 -2.95 2.92
C TRP A 108 -6.11 -3.61 2.58
N ALA A 109 -7.13 -2.82 2.27
CA ALA A 109 -8.48 -3.31 1.97
C ALA A 109 -8.50 -4.27 0.76
N ARG A 110 -7.62 -4.04 -0.22
CA ARG A 110 -7.47 -4.92 -1.40
C ARG A 110 -6.71 -6.21 -1.09
N LEU A 111 -5.69 -6.19 -0.25
CA LEU A 111 -4.91 -7.39 0.07
C LEU A 111 -5.59 -8.31 1.08
N GLN A 112 -6.29 -7.75 2.07
CA GLN A 112 -6.84 -8.49 3.20
C GLN A 112 -7.72 -9.69 2.81
N PRO A 113 -8.63 -9.61 1.81
CA PRO A 113 -9.49 -10.73 1.41
C PRO A 113 -8.74 -11.94 0.82
N HIS A 114 -7.52 -11.73 0.32
CA HIS A 114 -6.73 -12.75 -0.37
C HIS A 114 -5.70 -13.44 0.54
N LEU A 115 -5.61 -12.99 1.79
CA LEU A 115 -4.69 -13.50 2.79
C LEU A 115 -5.45 -14.27 3.88
N PRO A 116 -4.82 -15.27 4.53
CA PRO A 116 -5.41 -15.93 5.68
C PRO A 116 -5.88 -14.92 6.73
N LYS A 117 -7.04 -15.19 7.34
CA LYS A 117 -7.62 -14.28 8.34
C LYS A 117 -6.63 -13.99 9.48
N GLY A 118 -6.37 -12.71 9.71
CA GLY A 118 -5.44 -12.26 10.75
C GLY A 118 -3.96 -12.52 10.44
N SER A 119 -3.59 -12.78 9.18
CA SER A 119 -2.19 -12.88 8.76
C SER A 119 -1.60 -11.56 8.28
N LEU A 120 -2.38 -10.69 7.63
CA LEU A 120 -1.92 -9.36 7.20
C LEU A 120 -1.66 -8.50 8.44
N ARG A 121 -0.43 -8.01 8.60
CA ARG A 121 -0.02 -7.21 9.77
C ARG A 121 0.23 -5.75 9.47
N ARG A 122 0.79 -5.46 8.30
CA ARG A 122 1.16 -4.10 7.93
C ARG A 122 1.15 -3.90 6.43
N VAL A 123 0.63 -2.76 5.99
CA VAL A 123 0.79 -2.24 4.65
C VAL A 123 1.36 -0.84 4.78
N ARG A 124 2.58 -0.65 4.29
CA ARG A 124 3.29 0.63 4.31
C ARG A 124 3.56 1.10 2.89
N VAL A 125 3.22 2.35 2.61
CA VAL A 125 3.50 3.02 1.36
C VAL A 125 4.55 4.08 1.62
N HIS A 126 5.73 3.90 1.05
CA HIS A 126 6.74 4.94 0.95
C HIS A 126 6.44 5.77 -0.29
N GLU A 127 6.08 7.03 -0.10
CA GLU A 127 5.94 7.99 -1.18
C GLU A 127 7.31 8.51 -1.63
N THR A 128 8.20 8.72 -0.66
CA THR A 128 9.62 9.02 -0.91
C THR A 128 10.49 8.27 0.10
N ASP A 129 11.81 8.39 -0.01
CA ASP A 129 12.74 7.84 0.98
C ASP A 129 12.54 8.42 2.40
N LYS A 130 11.91 9.59 2.50
CA LYS A 130 11.70 10.32 3.76
C LYS A 130 10.26 10.26 4.27
N ASN A 131 9.31 9.95 3.40
CA ASN A 131 7.88 10.03 3.69
C ASN A 131 7.23 8.66 3.47
N TRP A 132 6.54 8.17 4.50
CA TRP A 132 5.75 6.95 4.42
C TRP A 132 4.51 7.07 5.29
N ALA A 133 3.47 6.33 4.92
CA ALA A 133 2.29 6.10 5.74
C ALA A 133 2.01 4.60 5.82
N GLU A 134 1.34 4.17 6.88
CA GLU A 134 1.01 2.76 7.05
C GLU A 134 -0.35 2.52 7.70
N CYS A 135 -0.91 1.36 7.39
CA CYS A 135 -2.00 0.75 8.13
C CYS A 135 -1.46 -0.54 8.78
N SER A 136 -1.76 -0.74 10.06
CA SER A 136 -1.34 -1.91 10.82
C SER A 136 -2.48 -2.46 11.68
N ASP A 137 -2.40 -3.72 12.06
CA ASP A 137 -3.30 -4.37 13.03
C ASP A 137 -2.66 -4.50 14.43
N ASP A 138 -1.63 -3.70 14.70
CA ASP A 138 -0.97 -3.59 16.01
C ASP A 138 -1.58 -2.44 16.86
N ASP A 139 -2.59 -1.72 16.35
CA ASP A 139 -3.35 -0.65 17.02
C ASP A 139 -4.76 -1.10 17.45
#